data_AF-A0A947J9T2-F1
#
_entry.id   AF-A0A947J9T2-F1
#
_cell.length_a   1.000
_cell.length_b   1.000
_cell.length_c   1.000
_cell.angle_alpha   90.00
_cell.angle_beta   90.00
_cell.angle_gamma   90.00
#
_symmetry.space_group_name_H-M   'P 1'
#
loop_
_entity.id
_entity.type
_entity.pdbx_description
1 polymer ?
#
loop_
_entity_poly.entity_id
_entity_poly.type
_entity_poly.pdbx_seq_one_letter_code
_entity_poly.pdbx_strand_id
1 'polypeptide(L)'
;MRLFSIAAVTSVNLFIGLHYVWSIRKGRISPALAMWVFFTIAVIRSLVTYLAEGGFGFLDNILNTADLALCGGVAIAIAVWGDRSTRFTRFDLGCLGAVLVILVLWALTRQHTAAHSAIQLILVIAYFTVVKRLWRSDRNTESFVMWVGLMLAPVFSLLSSKGTLATVYAVRAIVCTGALMLLMLRVEWRTRRTRRNQLTKEA
;
A
#
# COMPACT_ATOMS: atom_id res chain seq x y z
N MET A 1 9.71 25.13 -1.16
CA MET A 1 8.96 23.97 -0.61
C MET A 1 8.91 22.76 -1.55
N ARG A 2 8.70 22.94 -2.87
CA ARG A 2 8.66 21.84 -3.84
C ARG A 2 9.88 20.91 -3.82
N LEU A 3 11.10 21.47 -3.88
CA LEU A 3 12.33 20.68 -3.87
C LEU A 3 12.48 19.85 -2.58
N PHE A 4 12.16 20.45 -1.43
CA PHE A 4 12.15 19.76 -0.14
C PHE A 4 11.15 18.59 -0.12
N SER A 5 9.93 18.80 -0.60
CA SER A 5 8.91 17.75 -0.68
C SER A 5 9.37 16.60 -1.57
N ILE A 6 9.90 16.89 -2.76
CA ILE A 6 10.42 15.88 -3.68
C ILE A 6 11.56 15.08 -3.04
N ALA A 7 12.54 15.76 -2.43
CA ALA A 7 13.66 15.13 -1.78
C ALA A 7 13.21 14.25 -0.59
N ALA A 8 12.33 14.77 0.26
CA ALA A 8 11.81 14.05 1.42
C ALA A 8 11.03 12.80 1.01
N VAL A 9 10.06 12.93 0.10
CA VAL A 9 9.23 11.82 -0.38
C VAL A 9 10.09 10.73 -1.03
N THR A 10 10.99 11.12 -1.93
CA THR A 10 11.86 10.17 -2.65
C THR A 10 12.81 9.47 -1.69
N SER A 11 13.41 10.20 -0.75
CA SER A 11 14.35 9.62 0.22
C SER A 11 13.65 8.64 1.17
N VAL A 12 12.46 9.01 1.67
CA VAL A 12 11.66 8.14 2.53
C VAL A 12 11.25 6.86 1.79
N ASN A 13 10.70 6.99 0.58
CA ASN A 13 10.27 5.82 -0.20
C ASN A 13 11.45 4.94 -0.62
N LEU A 14 12.59 5.52 -0.99
CA LEU A 14 13.80 4.76 -1.29
C LEU A 14 14.31 3.98 -0.07
N PHE A 15 14.39 4.64 1.08
CA PHE A 15 14.81 4.00 2.33
C PHE A 15 13.89 2.83 2.71
N ILE A 16 12.57 3.05 2.65
CA ILE A 16 11.57 2.01 2.92
C ILE A 16 11.72 0.84 1.95
N GLY A 17 11.82 1.13 0.65
CA GLY A 17 11.95 0.12 -0.39
C GLY A 17 13.18 -0.75 -0.19
N LEU A 18 14.36 -0.13 -0.02
CA LEU A 18 15.61 -0.85 0.23
C LEU A 18 15.54 -1.70 1.50
N HIS A 19 14.98 -1.15 2.58
CA HIS A 19 14.81 -1.89 3.83
C HIS A 19 13.86 -3.09 3.67
N TYR A 20 12.75 -2.94 2.95
CA TYR A 20 11.83 -4.04 2.64
C TYR A 20 12.54 -5.13 1.83
N VAL A 21 13.19 -4.77 0.73
CA VAL A 21 13.90 -5.74 -0.12
C VAL A 21 14.94 -6.51 0.70
N TRP A 22 15.74 -5.79 1.50
CA TRP A 22 16.73 -6.42 2.38
C TRP A 22 16.09 -7.35 3.42
N SER A 23 15.01 -6.91 4.06
CA SER A 23 14.32 -7.67 5.12
C SER A 23 13.63 -8.92 4.57
N ILE A 24 13.02 -8.85 3.39
CA ILE A 24 12.44 -9.99 2.66
C ILE A 24 13.56 -10.97 2.32
N ARG A 25 14.67 -10.49 1.75
CA ARG A 25 15.80 -11.34 1.35
C ARG A 25 16.48 -12.03 2.54
N LYS A 26 16.42 -11.43 3.74
CA LYS A 26 16.90 -12.01 5.00
C LYS A 26 15.83 -12.85 5.73
N GLY A 27 14.61 -12.98 5.18
CA GLY A 27 13.52 -13.74 5.80
C GLY A 27 13.03 -13.14 7.13
N ARG A 28 13.29 -11.85 7.38
CA ARG A 28 12.89 -11.18 8.63
C ARG A 28 11.42 -10.78 8.67
N ILE A 29 10.85 -10.60 7.49
CA ILE A 29 9.44 -10.24 7.29
C ILE A 29 8.87 -11.11 6.17
N SER A 30 7.56 -11.39 6.24
CA SER A 30 6.83 -12.17 5.23
C SER A 30 5.62 -11.38 4.71
N PRO A 31 5.87 -10.24 4.05
CA PRO A 31 4.79 -9.36 3.60
C PRO A 31 3.92 -10.01 2.53
N ALA A 32 2.66 -9.62 2.52
CA ALA A 32 1.62 -10.19 1.70
C ALA A 32 1.73 -9.76 0.23
N LEU A 33 2.12 -10.64 -0.71
CA LEU A 33 2.27 -10.27 -2.13
C LEU A 33 1.02 -9.61 -2.72
N ALA A 34 -0.15 -10.20 -2.46
CA ALA A 34 -1.43 -9.69 -2.94
C ALA A 34 -1.66 -8.22 -2.56
N MET A 35 -1.32 -7.83 -1.32
CA MET A 35 -1.47 -6.46 -0.83
C MET A 35 -0.65 -5.47 -1.66
N TRP A 36 0.64 -5.77 -1.85
CA TRP A 36 1.56 -4.93 -2.62
C TRP A 36 1.17 -4.84 -4.11
N VAL A 37 0.61 -5.92 -4.67
CA VAL A 37 0.07 -5.91 -6.03
C VAL A 37 -1.17 -5.03 -6.13
N PHE A 38 -2.14 -5.15 -5.21
CA PHE A 38 -3.33 -4.29 -5.22
C PHE A 38 -2.98 -2.81 -5.05
N PHE A 39 -2.02 -2.50 -4.19
CA PHE A 39 -1.49 -1.14 -4.06
C PHE A 39 -0.86 -0.66 -5.35
N THR A 40 0.00 -1.46 -5.98
CA THR A 40 0.61 -1.11 -7.27
C THR A 40 -0.45 -0.78 -8.32
N ILE A 41 -1.49 -1.62 -8.44
CA ILE A 41 -2.60 -1.36 -9.37
C ILE A 41 -3.31 -0.04 -9.04
N ALA A 42 -3.64 0.19 -7.76
CA ALA A 42 -4.33 1.41 -7.33
C ALA A 42 -3.50 2.68 -7.60
N VAL A 43 -2.20 2.61 -7.37
CA VAL A 43 -1.25 3.71 -7.61
C VAL A 43 -1.12 3.99 -9.11
N ILE A 44 -0.90 2.96 -9.95
CA ILE A 44 -0.89 3.10 -11.42
C ILE A 44 -2.15 3.81 -11.90
N ARG A 45 -3.31 3.38 -11.41
CA ARG A 45 -4.61 3.97 -11.82
C ARG A 45 -4.75 5.41 -11.37
N SER A 46 -4.33 5.73 -10.16
CA SER A 46 -4.29 7.09 -9.66
C SER A 46 -3.38 7.98 -10.53
N LEU A 47 -2.19 7.49 -10.89
CA LEU A 47 -1.22 8.23 -11.69
C LEU A 47 -1.68 8.45 -13.13
N VAL A 48 -2.22 7.42 -13.79
CA VAL A 48 -2.78 7.53 -15.14
C VAL A 48 -3.92 8.55 -15.17
N THR A 49 -4.81 8.55 -14.18
CA THR A 49 -5.93 9.50 -14.11
C THR A 49 -5.42 10.93 -13.92
N TYR A 50 -4.40 11.11 -13.07
CA TYR A 50 -3.77 12.41 -12.84
C TYR A 50 -3.11 12.99 -14.10
N LEU A 51 -2.34 12.16 -14.83
CA LEU A 51 -1.68 12.61 -16.06
C LEU A 51 -2.67 12.86 -17.19
N ALA A 52 -3.80 12.13 -17.22
CA ALA A 52 -4.86 12.32 -18.20
C ALA A 52 -5.68 13.61 -17.97
N GLU A 53 -5.63 14.25 -16.79
CA GLU A 53 -6.29 15.53 -16.52
C GLU A 53 -5.63 16.70 -17.27
N GLY A 54 -4.39 16.52 -17.75
CA GLY A 54 -3.65 17.52 -18.52
C GLY A 54 -2.96 18.58 -17.66
N GLY A 55 -1.80 19.08 -18.11
CA GLY A 55 -1.08 20.17 -17.43
C GLY A 55 -0.23 19.78 -16.20
N PHE A 56 -0.15 18.49 -15.87
CA PHE A 56 0.64 17.99 -14.74
C PHE A 56 1.69 16.96 -15.17
N GLY A 57 2.89 17.03 -14.58
CA GLY A 57 3.96 16.05 -14.78
C GLY A 57 4.09 15.05 -13.63
N PHE A 58 4.90 14.02 -13.83
CA PHE A 58 5.21 12.99 -12.80
C PHE A 58 5.76 13.58 -11.48
N LEU A 59 6.50 14.69 -11.57
CA LEU A 59 7.08 15.37 -10.41
C LEU A 59 6.08 16.26 -9.67
N ASP A 60 4.95 16.61 -10.29
CA ASP A 60 3.87 17.36 -9.61
C ASP A 60 3.04 16.47 -8.69
N ASN A 61 3.06 15.16 -8.94
CA ASN A 61 2.55 14.13 -8.05
C ASN A 61 3.66 13.15 -7.66
N ILE A 62 4.72 13.71 -7.04
CA ILE A 62 5.91 12.96 -6.67
C ILE A 62 5.60 11.76 -5.77
N LEU A 63 4.61 11.88 -4.87
CA LEU A 63 4.21 10.80 -3.99
C LEU A 63 3.67 9.60 -4.78
N ASN A 64 2.74 9.82 -5.69
CA ASN A 64 2.17 8.75 -6.50
C ASN A 64 3.24 8.08 -7.39
N THR A 65 4.14 8.87 -7.96
CA THR A 65 5.29 8.35 -8.73
C THR A 65 6.26 7.53 -7.86
N ALA A 66 6.61 8.03 -6.68
CA ALA A 66 7.51 7.35 -5.76
C ALA A 66 6.87 6.08 -5.16
N ASP A 67 5.57 6.13 -4.86
CA ASP A 67 4.79 5.00 -4.37
C ASP A 67 4.67 3.90 -5.43
N LEU A 68 4.63 4.27 -6.73
CA LEU A 68 4.62 3.29 -7.81
C LEU A 68 5.92 2.48 -7.82
N ALA A 69 7.06 3.17 -7.72
CA ALA A 69 8.36 2.54 -7.64
C ALA A 69 8.49 1.68 -6.37
N LEU A 70 8.05 2.19 -5.23
CA LEU A 70 8.08 1.47 -3.95
C LEU A 70 7.18 0.22 -3.99
N CYS A 71 5.90 0.38 -4.30
CA CYS A 71 4.93 -0.71 -4.25
C CYS A 71 5.26 -1.79 -5.28
N GLY A 72 5.58 -1.39 -6.52
CA GLY A 72 5.99 -2.31 -7.57
C GLY A 72 7.30 -3.01 -7.23
N GLY A 73 8.30 -2.28 -6.73
CA GLY A 73 9.59 -2.83 -6.32
C GLY A 73 9.47 -3.85 -5.19
N VAL A 74 8.68 -3.55 -4.16
CA VAL A 74 8.41 -4.49 -3.06
C VAL A 74 7.61 -5.69 -3.54
N ALA A 75 6.59 -5.51 -4.37
CA ALA A 75 5.84 -6.63 -4.97
C ALA A 75 6.77 -7.56 -5.76
N ILE A 76 7.68 -7.02 -6.58
CA ILE A 76 8.68 -7.80 -7.32
C ILE A 76 9.61 -8.52 -6.35
N ALA A 77 10.11 -7.84 -5.32
CA ALA A 77 10.99 -8.44 -4.33
C ALA A 77 10.32 -9.62 -3.59
N ILE A 78 9.04 -9.51 -3.27
CA ILE A 78 8.26 -10.61 -2.68
C ILE A 78 8.07 -11.73 -3.70
N ALA A 79 7.80 -11.42 -4.96
CA ALA A 79 7.63 -12.45 -5.99
C ALA A 79 8.91 -13.27 -6.22
N VAL A 80 10.08 -12.64 -6.10
CA VAL A 80 11.39 -13.29 -6.31
C VAL A 80 11.92 -13.98 -5.05
N TRP A 81 11.81 -13.33 -3.88
CA TRP A 81 12.44 -13.79 -2.62
C TRP A 81 11.45 -14.13 -1.50
N GLY A 82 10.14 -13.93 -1.70
CA GLY A 82 9.12 -14.18 -0.69
C GLY A 82 8.85 -15.68 -0.45
N ASP A 83 8.41 -15.99 0.76
CA ASP A 83 8.09 -17.36 1.16
C ASP A 83 6.70 -17.83 0.66
N ARG A 84 6.36 -19.10 0.91
CA ARG A 84 5.08 -19.70 0.47
C ARG A 84 3.86 -19.04 1.10
N SER A 85 3.99 -18.44 2.30
CA SER A 85 2.90 -17.76 3.00
C SER A 85 2.55 -16.41 2.37
N THR A 86 3.45 -15.82 1.57
CA THR A 86 3.22 -14.57 0.85
C THR A 86 2.31 -14.71 -0.38
N ARG A 87 2.19 -15.93 -0.93
CA ARG A 87 1.50 -16.22 -2.20
C ARG A 87 0.01 -15.85 -2.18
N PHE A 88 -0.56 -15.70 -3.37
CA PHE A 88 -1.99 -15.44 -3.57
C PHE A 88 -2.85 -16.60 -3.06
N THR A 89 -3.88 -16.27 -2.30
CA THR A 89 -4.96 -17.21 -1.97
C THR A 89 -6.02 -17.20 -3.08
N ARG A 90 -6.90 -18.22 -3.11
CA ARG A 90 -8.05 -18.24 -4.04
C ARG A 90 -8.94 -17.01 -3.89
N PHE A 91 -9.05 -16.49 -2.67
CA PHE A 91 -9.79 -15.26 -2.38
C PHE A 91 -9.12 -14.06 -3.05
N ASP A 92 -7.80 -13.91 -2.87
CA ASP A 92 -7.02 -12.82 -3.47
C ASP A 92 -7.11 -12.87 -5.00
N LEU A 93 -7.10 -14.06 -5.60
CA LEU A 93 -7.22 -14.26 -7.03
C LEU A 93 -8.62 -13.84 -7.55
N GLY A 94 -9.68 -14.15 -6.80
CA GLY A 94 -11.04 -13.67 -7.10
C GLY A 94 -11.14 -12.15 -7.03
N CYS A 95 -10.55 -11.54 -5.99
CA CYS A 95 -10.46 -10.08 -5.87
C CYS A 95 -9.66 -9.46 -7.03
N LEU A 96 -8.54 -10.08 -7.43
CA LEU A 96 -7.74 -9.63 -8.57
C LEU A 96 -8.55 -9.72 -9.87
N GLY A 97 -9.30 -10.80 -10.08
CA GLY A 97 -10.20 -10.95 -11.23
C GLY A 97 -11.24 -9.83 -11.29
N ALA A 98 -11.90 -9.53 -10.17
CA ALA A 98 -12.87 -8.43 -10.10
C ALA A 98 -12.22 -7.07 -10.43
N VAL A 99 -11.02 -6.80 -9.90
CA VAL A 99 -10.26 -5.59 -10.21
C VAL A 99 -9.94 -5.52 -11.71
N LEU A 100 -9.47 -6.61 -12.32
CA LEU A 100 -9.17 -6.64 -13.75
C LEU A 100 -10.41 -6.38 -14.61
N VAL A 101 -11.57 -6.95 -14.26
CA VAL A 101 -12.84 -6.66 -14.96
C VAL A 101 -13.18 -5.18 -14.88
N ILE A 102 -13.07 -4.55 -13.71
CA ILE A 102 -13.30 -3.11 -13.55
C ILE A 102 -12.34 -2.29 -14.43
N LEU A 103 -11.07 -2.70 -14.52
CA LEU A 103 -10.08 -2.04 -15.38
C LEU A 103 -10.43 -2.12 -16.87
N VAL A 104 -10.86 -3.30 -17.33
CA VAL A 104 -11.28 -3.51 -18.72
C VAL A 104 -12.51 -2.67 -19.04
N LEU A 105 -13.54 -2.69 -18.19
CA LEU A 105 -14.76 -1.89 -18.37
C LEU A 105 -14.44 -0.39 -18.43
N TRP A 106 -13.50 0.07 -17.61
CA TRP A 106 -13.04 1.45 -17.67
C TRP A 106 -12.32 1.77 -18.98
N ALA A 107 -11.41 0.89 -19.43
CA ALA A 107 -10.64 1.13 -20.65
C ALA A 107 -11.54 1.28 -21.88
N LEU A 108 -12.69 0.59 -21.87
CA LEU A 108 -13.73 0.69 -22.90
C LEU A 108 -14.58 1.96 -22.78
N THR A 109 -14.98 2.36 -21.56
CA THR A 109 -15.92 3.46 -21.35
C THR A 109 -15.26 4.84 -21.37
N ARG A 110 -13.97 4.96 -21.00
CA ARG A 110 -13.19 6.22 -20.93
C ARG A 110 -13.84 7.38 -20.16
N GLN A 111 -14.86 7.13 -19.35
CA GLN A 111 -15.53 8.17 -18.57
C GLN A 111 -14.71 8.51 -17.31
N HIS A 112 -14.38 9.79 -17.14
CA HIS A 112 -13.56 10.27 -16.02
C HIS A 112 -14.25 10.10 -14.66
N THR A 113 -15.56 10.30 -14.57
CA THR A 113 -16.37 10.07 -13.35
C THR A 113 -16.44 8.59 -12.95
N ALA A 114 -16.49 7.69 -13.94
CA ALA A 114 -16.41 6.25 -13.71
C ALA A 114 -15.01 5.84 -13.19
N ALA A 115 -13.94 6.55 -13.57
CA ALA A 115 -12.58 6.28 -13.14
C ALA A 115 -12.40 6.43 -11.62
N HIS A 116 -12.92 7.52 -11.05
CA HIS A 116 -12.86 7.77 -9.61
C HIS A 116 -13.64 6.72 -8.82
N SER A 117 -14.85 6.40 -9.28
CA SER A 117 -15.71 5.39 -8.64
C SER A 117 -15.08 3.99 -8.71
N ALA A 118 -14.47 3.64 -9.84
CA ALA A 118 -13.73 2.40 -10.04
C ALA A 118 -12.52 2.29 -9.10
N ILE A 119 -11.74 3.36 -8.93
CA ILE A 119 -10.60 3.38 -8.01
C ILE A 119 -11.04 3.16 -6.57
N GLN A 120 -12.12 3.81 -6.13
CA GLN A 120 -12.67 3.63 -4.79
C GLN A 120 -13.17 2.19 -4.58
N LEU A 121 -13.86 1.61 -5.57
CA LEU A 121 -14.34 0.23 -5.51
C LEU A 121 -13.18 -0.78 -5.45
N ILE A 122 -12.16 -0.62 -6.30
CA ILE A 122 -10.94 -1.44 -6.29
C ILE A 122 -10.27 -1.37 -4.92
N LEU A 123 -10.18 -0.17 -4.33
CA LEU A 123 -9.57 0.03 -3.02
C LEU A 123 -10.38 -0.63 -1.90
N VAL A 124 -11.71 -0.58 -1.93
CA VAL A 124 -12.55 -1.28 -0.95
C VAL A 124 -12.31 -2.79 -1.02
N ILE A 125 -12.27 -3.35 -2.23
CA ILE A 125 -11.99 -4.78 -2.45
C ILE A 125 -10.58 -5.14 -1.95
N ALA A 126 -9.58 -4.31 -2.27
CA ALA A 126 -8.22 -4.47 -1.80
C ALA A 126 -8.14 -4.40 -0.27
N TYR A 127 -8.82 -3.42 0.35
CA TYR A 127 -8.88 -3.27 1.80
C TYR A 127 -9.45 -4.49 2.47
N PHE A 128 -10.57 -5.02 1.97
CA PHE A 128 -11.18 -6.20 2.54
C PHE A 128 -10.23 -7.41 2.50
N THR A 129 -9.48 -7.54 1.40
CA THR A 129 -8.45 -8.58 1.26
C THR A 129 -7.33 -8.42 2.30
N VAL A 130 -6.83 -7.20 2.46
CA VAL A 130 -5.77 -6.86 3.42
C VAL A 130 -6.24 -7.07 4.86
N VAL A 131 -7.41 -6.55 5.21
CA VAL A 131 -8.02 -6.68 6.55
C VAL A 131 -8.23 -8.14 6.89
N LYS A 132 -8.83 -8.93 5.99
CA LYS A 132 -9.07 -10.36 6.20
C LYS A 132 -7.77 -11.12 6.46
N ARG A 133 -6.69 -10.77 5.74
CA ARG A 133 -5.38 -11.41 5.90
C ARG A 133 -4.74 -11.04 7.23
N LEU A 134 -4.71 -9.76 7.59
CA LEU A 134 -4.22 -9.28 8.88
C LEU A 134 -5.02 -9.86 10.05
N TRP A 135 -6.33 -10.01 9.89
CA TRP A 135 -7.21 -10.59 10.90
C TRP A 135 -6.97 -12.08 11.15
N ARG A 136 -6.53 -12.81 10.12
CA ARG A 136 -6.21 -14.24 10.20
C ARG A 136 -4.74 -14.52 10.48
N SER A 137 -3.88 -13.51 10.46
CA SER A 137 -2.45 -13.68 10.74
C SER A 137 -2.22 -13.69 12.25
N ASP A 138 -1.62 -14.77 12.76
CA ASP A 138 -1.26 -14.90 14.18
C ASP A 138 -0.03 -14.07 14.58
N ARG A 139 0.67 -13.50 13.58
CA ARG A 139 1.86 -12.65 13.77
C ARG A 139 1.82 -11.45 12.85
N ASN A 140 2.36 -10.33 13.33
CA ASN A 140 2.60 -9.16 12.50
C ASN A 140 3.78 -9.47 11.56
N THR A 141 3.49 -9.60 10.28
CA THR A 141 4.48 -9.91 9.23
C THR A 141 5.10 -8.65 8.63
N GLU A 142 4.70 -7.48 9.12
CA GLU A 142 5.03 -6.17 8.55
C GLU A 142 5.85 -5.31 9.55
N SER A 143 6.71 -4.44 9.03
CA SER A 143 7.57 -3.60 9.88
C SER A 143 6.88 -2.28 10.24
N PHE A 144 6.50 -2.10 11.51
CA PHE A 144 5.80 -0.90 11.99
C PHE A 144 6.56 0.41 11.68
N VAL A 145 7.90 0.38 11.79
CA VAL A 145 8.77 1.54 11.48
C VAL A 145 8.62 1.96 10.02
N MET A 146 8.50 1.00 9.11
CA MET A 146 8.33 1.30 7.68
C MET A 146 6.95 1.88 7.38
N TRP A 147 5.92 1.41 8.10
CA TRP A 147 4.55 1.93 7.99
C TRP A 147 4.42 3.36 8.52
N VAL A 148 5.16 3.73 9.56
CA VAL A 148 5.31 5.13 9.99
C VAL A 148 5.93 5.98 8.87
N GLY A 149 6.98 5.48 8.22
CA GLY A 149 7.59 6.16 7.07
C GLY A 149 6.61 6.37 5.90
N LEU A 150 5.82 5.34 5.56
CA LEU A 150 4.73 5.40 4.59
C LEU A 150 3.63 6.40 4.97
N MET A 151 3.47 6.72 6.26
CA MET A 151 2.54 7.75 6.73
C MET A 151 3.15 9.16 6.66
N LEU A 152 4.47 9.29 6.85
CA LEU A 152 5.18 10.57 6.78
C LEU A 152 5.36 11.07 5.34
N ALA A 153 5.63 10.17 4.38
CA ALA A 153 5.77 10.52 2.97
C ALA A 153 4.58 11.35 2.41
N PRO A 154 3.30 10.96 2.60
CA PRO A 154 2.18 11.75 2.13
C PRO A 154 2.02 13.09 2.86
N VAL A 155 2.39 13.18 4.14
CA VAL A 155 2.40 14.46 4.87
C VAL A 155 3.38 15.44 4.22
N PHE A 156 4.59 14.98 3.86
CA PHE A 156 5.54 15.82 3.14
C PHE A 156 5.09 16.15 1.71
N SER A 157 4.35 15.25 1.07
CA SER A 157 3.79 15.51 -0.26
C SER A 157 2.71 16.58 -0.27
N LEU A 158 1.90 16.70 0.79
CA LEU A 158 0.84 17.70 0.87
C LEU A 158 1.38 19.14 0.83
N LEU A 159 2.62 19.35 1.27
CA LEU A 159 3.30 20.65 1.21
C LEU A 159 3.60 21.13 -0.22
N SER A 160 3.52 20.24 -1.22
CA SER A 160 3.83 20.54 -2.62
C SER A 160 2.82 19.96 -3.61
N SER A 161 1.75 19.32 -3.16
CA SER A 161 0.76 18.67 -4.03
C SER A 161 0.05 19.71 -4.90
N LYS A 162 0.03 19.48 -6.21
CA LYS A 162 -0.68 20.31 -7.18
C LYS A 162 -1.86 19.57 -7.78
N GLY A 163 -3.04 20.19 -7.72
CA GLY A 163 -4.28 19.63 -8.23
C GLY A 163 -5.02 18.76 -7.21
N THR A 164 -6.35 18.76 -7.31
CA THR A 164 -7.26 18.06 -6.38
C THR A 164 -6.95 16.57 -6.29
N LEU A 165 -6.62 15.93 -7.41
CA LEU A 165 -6.27 14.52 -7.49
C LEU A 165 -5.03 14.14 -6.65
N ALA A 166 -3.99 14.98 -6.65
CA ALA A 166 -2.77 14.74 -5.87
C ALA A 166 -3.04 14.88 -4.36
N THR A 167 -3.84 15.88 -3.96
CA THR A 167 -4.23 16.08 -2.56
C THR A 167 -5.11 14.94 -2.06
N VAL A 168 -6.14 14.54 -2.82
CA VAL A 168 -7.00 13.40 -2.47
C VAL A 168 -6.19 12.12 -2.34
N TYR A 169 -5.21 11.90 -3.21
CA TYR A 169 -4.31 10.76 -3.13
C TYR A 169 -3.51 10.75 -1.81
N ALA A 170 -2.89 11.88 -1.45
CA ALA A 170 -2.10 11.99 -0.23
C ALA A 170 -2.94 11.85 1.05
N VAL A 171 -4.10 12.53 1.13
CA VAL A 171 -5.03 12.40 2.27
C VAL A 171 -5.49 10.95 2.41
N ARG A 172 -5.86 10.31 1.30
CA ARG A 172 -6.25 8.91 1.31
C ARG A 172 -5.13 8.03 1.82
N ALA A 173 -3.89 8.22 1.36
CA ALA A 173 -2.74 7.45 1.82
C ALA A 173 -2.55 7.57 3.35
N ILE A 174 -2.72 8.77 3.93
CA ILE A 174 -2.63 8.97 5.38
C ILE A 174 -3.70 8.16 6.12
N VAL A 175 -4.98 8.31 5.74
CA VAL A 175 -6.10 7.60 6.39
C VAL A 175 -5.93 6.08 6.27
N CYS A 176 -5.56 5.63 5.07
CA CYS A 176 -5.38 4.23 4.73
C CYS A 176 -4.26 3.56 5.54
N THR A 177 -3.09 4.18 5.56
CA THR A 177 -1.91 3.74 6.31
C THR A 177 -2.17 3.77 7.81
N GLY A 178 -2.83 4.81 8.32
CA GLY A 178 -3.24 4.90 9.72
C GLY A 178 -4.17 3.76 10.15
N ALA A 179 -5.19 3.45 9.34
CA ALA A 179 -6.09 2.32 9.61
C ALA A 179 -5.35 0.97 9.64
N LEU A 180 -4.39 0.76 8.73
CA LEU A 180 -3.56 -0.46 8.71
C LEU A 180 -2.66 -0.55 9.93
N MET A 181 -2.04 0.56 10.34
CA MET A 181 -1.22 0.60 11.56
C MET A 181 -2.04 0.28 12.82
N LEU A 182 -3.28 0.77 12.92
CA LEU A 182 -4.19 0.41 14.01
C LEU A 182 -4.52 -1.09 14.02
N LEU A 183 -4.71 -1.70 12.86
CA LEU A 183 -4.91 -3.15 12.75
C LEU A 183 -3.67 -3.93 13.17
N MET A 184 -2.47 -3.49 12.78
CA MET A 184 -1.20 -4.09 13.22
C MET A 184 -1.03 -3.99 14.74
N LEU A 185 -1.33 -2.84 15.34
CA LEU A 185 -1.29 -2.65 16.79
C LEU A 185 -2.26 -3.60 17.51
N ARG A 186 -3.47 -3.77 16.98
CA ARG A 186 -4.46 -4.71 17.53
C ARG A 186 -3.95 -6.15 17.51
N VAL A 187 -3.32 -6.58 16.41
CA VAL A 187 -2.76 -7.94 16.28
C VAL A 187 -1.64 -8.14 17.30
N GLU A 188 -0.70 -7.19 17.37
CA GLU A 188 0.42 -7.22 18.33
C GLU A 188 -0.08 -7.29 19.79
N TRP A 189 -1.08 -6.50 20.16
CA TRP A 189 -1.69 -6.54 21.49
C TRP A 189 -2.35 -7.87 21.81
N ARG A 190 -3.05 -8.49 20.84
CA ARG A 190 -3.62 -9.83 21.04
C ARG A 190 -2.53 -10.87 21.28
N THR A 191 -1.49 -10.89 20.45
CA THR A 191 -0.39 -11.85 20.59
C THR A 191 0.30 -11.72 21.94
N ARG A 192 0.56 -10.50 22.42
CA ARG A 192 1.13 -10.26 23.76
C ARG A 192 0.22 -10.74 24.88
N ARG A 193 -1.08 -10.50 24.77
CA ARG A 193 -2.07 -10.93 25.77
C ARG A 193 -2.15 -12.46 25.86
N THR A 194 -2.18 -13.16 24.72
CA THR A 194 -2.19 -14.63 24.69
C THR A 194 -0.92 -15.21 25.31
N ARG A 195 0.25 -14.65 24.97
CA ARG A 195 1.54 -15.09 25.53
C ARG A 195 1.61 -14.89 27.04
N ARG A 196 1.11 -13.75 27.54
CA ARG A 196 1.04 -13.48 28.98
C ARG A 196 0.13 -14.47 29.71
N ASN A 197 -1.00 -14.83 29.12
CA ASN A 197 -1.96 -15.78 29.69
C ASN A 197 -1.43 -17.24 29.69
N GLN A 198 -0.54 -17.59 28.76
CA GLN A 198 0.14 -18.90 28.78
C GLN A 198 1.15 -18.97 29.94
N LEU A 199 1.98 -17.94 30.10
CA LEU A 199 2.98 -17.86 31.18
C LEU A 199 2.36 -17.87 32.59
N THR A 200 1.11 -17.41 32.74
CA THR A 200 0.38 -17.45 34.03
C THR A 200 -0.34 -18.77 34.29
N LYS A 201 -0.45 -19.66 33.29
CA LYS A 201 -0.99 -21.02 33.47
C LYS A 201 0.09 -22.07 33.77
N GLU A 202 1.35 -21.75 33.47
CA GLU A 202 2.52 -22.61 33.68
C GLU A 202 3.29 -22.28 34.98
N ALA A 203 2.87 -21.22 35.69
CA ALA A 203 3.40 -20.79 36.99
C ALA A 203 2.41 -21.13 38.11
#